data_AF-A0A0S8JS77-F1
#
_entry.id   AF-A0A0S8JS77-F1
#
_cell.length_a   1.000
_cell.length_b   1.000
_cell.length_c   1.000
_cell.angle_alpha   90.00
_cell.angle_beta   90.00
_cell.angle_gamma   90.00
#
_symmetry.space_group_name_H-M   'P 1'
#
loop_
_entity.id
_entity.type
_entity.pdbx_description
1 polymer ?
#
loop_
_entity_poly.entity_id
_entity_poly.type
_entity_poly.pdbx_seq_one_letter_code
_entity_poly.pdbx_strand_id
1 'polypeptide(L)'
;MSAGVVDWGEVGRRLRHIRSEHGLSQREFGRRFGISQNMISLYEKGKSRAPVDFYVRAAQLGGKTIEWLLTGREDRTLETLHEMRDLHEKMKGHLATVRQLLNQESEAALDQRLQATDDPDQVRRLLFAKTDLCPCLKEALEDPDVSRSLAMTGREVHAFYNLAITFGELDIDGLRLFLRLVRAARPRSETPAPRPLLRRDMGKPGDARPLPPEPI
;
A
#
# COMPACT_ATOMS: atom_id res chain seq x y z
N MET A 1 -12.62 8.99 -47.97
CA MET A 1 -11.70 10.12 -47.71
C MET A 1 -10.32 9.70 -48.22
N SER A 2 -9.82 10.33 -49.29
CA SER A 2 -8.56 9.93 -49.93
C SER A 2 -7.37 10.24 -49.01
N ALA A 3 -6.66 9.21 -48.59
CA ALA A 3 -5.39 9.36 -47.90
C ALA A 3 -4.39 10.11 -48.80
N GLY A 4 -3.82 11.22 -48.31
CA GLY A 4 -2.59 11.80 -48.87
C GLY A 4 -2.66 13.21 -49.47
N VAL A 5 -3.83 13.84 -49.63
CA VAL A 5 -3.93 15.19 -50.23
C VAL A 5 -4.22 16.24 -49.16
N VAL A 6 -3.30 17.20 -48.99
CA VAL A 6 -3.51 18.38 -48.12
C VAL A 6 -4.45 19.36 -48.82
N ASP A 7 -5.53 19.74 -48.14
CA ASP A 7 -6.44 20.81 -48.57
C ASP A 7 -5.87 22.18 -48.15
N TRP A 8 -5.26 22.88 -49.12
CA TRP A 8 -4.63 24.17 -48.87
C TRP A 8 -5.61 25.30 -48.57
N GLY A 9 -6.89 25.18 -48.96
CA GLY A 9 -7.93 26.13 -48.56
C GLY A 9 -8.20 26.04 -47.07
N GLU A 10 -8.26 24.82 -46.54
CA GLU A 10 -8.42 24.56 -45.12
C GLU A 10 -7.18 24.94 -44.31
N VAL A 11 -5.97 24.65 -44.80
CA VAL A 11 -4.72 25.14 -44.20
C VAL A 11 -4.73 26.67 -44.11
N GLY A 12 -5.18 27.35 -45.16
CA GLY A 12 -5.31 28.81 -45.18
C GLY A 12 -6.29 29.33 -44.13
N ARG A 13 -7.42 28.64 -43.91
CA ARG A 13 -8.38 28.96 -42.84
C ARG A 13 -7.75 28.83 -41.46
N ARG A 14 -6.97 27.77 -41.20
CA ARG A 14 -6.26 27.58 -39.93
C ARG A 14 -5.15 28.60 -39.70
N LEU A 15 -4.42 29.00 -40.73
CA LEU A 15 -3.47 30.11 -40.65
C LEU A 15 -4.15 31.42 -40.26
N ARG A 16 -5.31 31.70 -40.87
CA ARG A 16 -6.13 32.88 -40.51
C ARG A 16 -6.63 32.81 -39.08
N HIS A 17 -7.00 31.62 -38.60
CA HIS A 17 -7.42 31.40 -37.22
C HIS A 17 -6.29 31.76 -36.25
N ILE A 18 -5.10 31.15 -36.39
CA ILE A 18 -3.91 31.47 -35.58
C ILE A 18 -3.62 32.99 -35.59
N ARG A 19 -3.67 33.62 -36.76
CA ARG A 19 -3.43 35.07 -36.87
C ARG A 19 -4.48 35.87 -36.09
N SER A 20 -5.75 35.49 -36.19
CA SER A 20 -6.87 36.23 -35.60
C SER A 20 -6.95 36.07 -34.09
N GLU A 21 -6.62 34.89 -33.55
CA GLU A 21 -6.52 34.66 -32.10
C GLU A 21 -5.51 35.60 -31.44
N HIS A 22 -4.45 35.95 -32.17
CA HIS A 22 -3.41 36.87 -31.69
C HIS A 22 -3.72 38.35 -31.99
N GLY A 23 -4.92 38.65 -32.51
CA GLY A 23 -5.35 40.01 -32.84
C GLY A 23 -4.55 40.69 -33.94
N LEU A 24 -3.84 39.93 -34.78
CA LEU A 24 -2.91 40.48 -35.78
C LEU A 24 -3.61 40.76 -37.12
N SER A 25 -3.32 41.90 -37.73
CA SER A 25 -3.64 42.13 -39.15
C SER A 25 -2.74 41.26 -40.06
N GLN A 26 -3.16 41.04 -41.31
CA GLN A 26 -2.33 40.31 -42.28
C GLN A 26 -0.97 41.00 -42.52
N ARG A 27 -0.90 42.33 -42.40
CA ARG A 27 0.34 43.10 -42.53
C ARG A 27 1.28 42.86 -41.35
N GLU A 28 0.77 42.88 -40.13
CA GLU A 28 1.57 42.61 -38.92
C GLU A 28 2.02 41.16 -38.87
N PHE A 29 1.14 40.23 -39.24
CA PHE A 29 1.48 38.82 -39.36
C PHE A 29 2.59 38.62 -40.39
N GLY A 30 2.44 39.18 -41.60
CA GLY A 30 3.48 39.13 -42.64
C GLY A 30 4.83 39.66 -42.16
N ARG A 31 4.84 40.80 -41.44
CA ARG A 31 6.06 41.37 -40.84
C ARG A 31 6.76 40.39 -39.88
N ARG A 32 6.02 39.63 -39.06
CA ARG A 32 6.61 38.62 -38.15
C ARG A 32 7.34 37.50 -38.89
N PHE A 33 6.91 37.20 -40.12
CA PHE A 33 7.52 36.16 -40.96
C PHE A 33 8.43 36.72 -42.06
N GLY A 34 8.67 38.04 -42.09
CA GLY A 34 9.50 38.68 -43.11
C GLY A 34 8.90 38.67 -44.52
N ILE A 35 7.57 38.60 -44.65
CA ILE A 35 6.86 38.51 -45.94
C ILE A 35 5.77 39.57 -46.09
N SER A 36 5.37 39.83 -47.34
CA SER A 36 4.37 40.85 -47.63
C SER A 36 2.96 40.45 -47.19
N GLN A 37 2.10 41.44 -46.93
CA GLN A 37 0.69 41.22 -46.60
C GLN A 37 -0.06 40.48 -47.73
N ASN A 38 0.29 40.75 -48.99
CA ASN A 38 -0.29 40.06 -50.16
C ASN A 38 0.02 38.56 -50.12
N MET A 39 1.24 38.16 -49.74
CA MET A 39 1.61 36.74 -49.61
C MET A 39 0.81 36.06 -48.51
N ILE A 40 0.62 36.71 -47.36
CA ILE A 40 -0.28 36.20 -46.30
C ILE A 40 -1.71 36.01 -46.84
N SER A 41 -2.22 36.97 -47.61
CA SER A 41 -3.55 36.86 -48.22
C SER A 41 -3.67 35.65 -49.15
N LEU A 42 -2.63 35.37 -49.94
CA LEU A 42 -2.59 34.21 -50.84
C LEU A 42 -2.55 32.88 -50.05
N TYR A 43 -1.75 32.82 -49.00
CA TYR A 43 -1.64 31.64 -48.13
C TYR A 43 -2.96 31.37 -47.39
N GLU A 44 -3.58 32.40 -46.80
CA GLU A 44 -4.86 32.25 -46.09
C GLU A 44 -6.03 31.88 -47.00
N LYS A 45 -5.94 32.19 -48.29
CA LYS A 45 -6.93 31.79 -49.30
C LYS A 45 -6.62 30.43 -49.93
N GLY A 46 -5.51 29.79 -49.55
CA GLY A 46 -5.05 28.54 -50.18
C GLY A 46 -4.61 28.68 -51.64
N LYS A 47 -4.43 29.91 -52.13
CA LYS A 47 -4.06 30.20 -53.53
C LYS A 47 -2.57 30.01 -53.82
N SER A 48 -1.75 29.94 -52.77
CA SER A 48 -0.31 29.68 -52.87
C SER A 48 0.15 28.86 -51.66
N ARG A 49 1.25 28.14 -51.84
CA ARG A 49 1.90 27.35 -50.77
C ARG A 49 3.07 28.13 -50.21
N ALA A 50 3.18 28.14 -48.88
CA ALA A 50 4.31 28.72 -48.18
C ALA A 50 5.48 27.71 -48.09
N PRO A 51 6.71 28.17 -47.82
CA PRO A 51 7.79 27.28 -47.42
C PRO A 51 7.44 26.52 -46.14
N VAL A 52 7.99 25.31 -45.96
CA VAL A 52 7.72 24.45 -44.78
C VAL A 52 8.01 25.20 -43.47
N ASP A 53 9.11 25.95 -43.41
CA ASP A 53 9.49 26.74 -42.24
C ASP A 53 8.41 27.77 -41.83
N PHE A 54 7.67 28.32 -42.79
CA PHE A 54 6.56 29.21 -42.47
C PHE A 54 5.46 28.47 -41.71
N TYR A 55 5.07 27.27 -42.16
CA TYR A 55 4.05 26.46 -41.49
C TYR A 55 4.50 26.01 -40.11
N VAL A 56 5.77 25.61 -39.95
CA VAL A 56 6.35 25.25 -38.64
C VAL A 56 6.25 26.44 -37.67
N ARG A 57 6.74 27.61 -38.08
CA ARG A 57 6.73 28.81 -37.22
C ARG A 57 5.30 29.31 -36.94
N ALA A 58 4.39 29.21 -37.90
CA ALA A 58 3.00 29.59 -37.71
C ALA A 58 2.29 28.65 -36.72
N ALA A 59 2.50 27.34 -36.83
CA ALA A 59 1.97 26.36 -35.88
C ALA A 59 2.50 26.61 -34.45
N GLN A 60 3.81 26.85 -34.32
CA GLN A 60 4.44 27.23 -33.04
C GLN A 60 3.85 28.51 -32.45
N LEU A 61 3.66 29.54 -33.27
CA LEU A 61 3.05 30.80 -32.84
C LEU A 61 1.63 30.56 -32.30
N GLY A 62 0.86 29.67 -32.92
CA GLY A 62 -0.48 29.31 -32.49
C GLY A 62 -0.54 28.28 -31.36
N GLY A 63 0.59 27.77 -30.86
CA GLY A 63 0.59 26.68 -29.88
C GLY A 63 -0.04 25.37 -30.40
N LYS A 64 0.03 25.14 -31.72
CA LYS A 64 -0.55 23.97 -32.40
C LYS A 64 0.54 23.11 -33.02
N THR A 65 0.24 21.83 -33.27
CA THR A 65 1.13 20.95 -34.04
C THR A 65 1.07 21.28 -35.53
N ILE A 66 2.14 20.93 -36.25
CA ILE A 66 2.12 21.04 -37.72
C ILE A 66 1.07 20.11 -38.34
N GLU A 67 0.82 18.95 -37.74
CA GLU A 67 -0.23 18.05 -38.19
C GLU A 67 -1.62 18.69 -38.07
N TRP A 68 -1.90 19.40 -36.97
CA TRP A 68 -3.14 20.17 -36.83
C TRP A 68 -3.27 21.23 -37.92
N LEU A 69 -2.20 21.99 -38.17
CA LEU A 69 -2.24 23.04 -39.18
C LEU A 69 -2.53 22.46 -40.58
N LEU A 70 -1.87 21.36 -40.94
CA LEU A 70 -1.99 20.74 -42.26
C LEU A 70 -3.26 19.90 -42.44
N THR A 71 -3.71 19.21 -41.40
CA THR A 71 -4.77 18.18 -41.50
C THR A 71 -6.00 18.47 -40.66
N GLY A 72 -5.87 19.28 -39.60
CA GLY A 72 -6.93 19.58 -38.63
C GLY A 72 -7.07 18.56 -37.52
N ARG A 73 -6.20 17.55 -37.47
CA ARG A 73 -6.18 16.60 -36.35
C ARG A 73 -5.60 17.28 -35.13
N GLU A 74 -6.36 17.31 -34.05
CA GLU A 74 -5.90 17.83 -32.76
C GLU A 74 -4.75 16.98 -32.20
N ASP A 75 -3.90 17.65 -31.43
CA ASP A 75 -2.87 16.98 -30.64
C ASP A 75 -3.51 16.28 -29.45
N ARG A 76 -3.71 14.97 -29.59
CA ARG A 76 -4.32 14.13 -28.55
C ARG A 76 -3.35 13.70 -27.47
N THR A 77 -2.09 14.15 -27.50
CA THR A 77 -1.07 13.71 -26.54
C THR A 77 -1.49 14.01 -25.10
N LEU A 78 -2.03 15.21 -24.83
CA LEU A 78 -2.50 15.60 -23.50
C LEU A 78 -3.72 14.81 -23.04
N GLU A 79 -4.67 14.55 -23.95
CA GLU A 79 -5.85 13.72 -23.67
C GLU A 79 -5.43 12.30 -23.31
N THR A 80 -4.55 11.70 -24.10
CA THR A 80 -4.00 10.35 -23.84
C THR A 80 -3.25 10.30 -22.51
N LEU A 81 -2.47 11.33 -22.15
CA LEU A 81 -1.77 11.38 -20.86
C LEU A 81 -2.73 11.43 -19.67
N HIS A 82 -3.86 12.14 -19.79
CA HIS A 82 -4.89 12.15 -18.74
C HIS A 82 -5.59 10.80 -18.61
N GLU A 83 -5.98 10.19 -19.74
CA GLU A 83 -6.58 8.85 -19.75
C GLU A 83 -5.66 7.80 -19.10
N MET A 84 -4.35 7.84 -19.41
CA MET A 84 -3.36 6.94 -18.81
C MET A 84 -3.21 7.15 -17.30
N ARG A 85 -3.29 8.41 -16.83
CA ARG A 85 -3.25 8.73 -15.40
C ARG A 85 -4.48 8.20 -14.66
N ASP A 86 -5.66 8.40 -15.23
CA ASP A 86 -6.91 7.91 -14.65
C ASP A 86 -6.93 6.38 -14.59
N LEU A 87 -6.42 5.72 -15.62
CA LEU A 87 -6.25 4.27 -15.64
C LEU A 87 -5.27 3.81 -14.54
N HIS A 88 -4.16 4.53 -14.34
CA HIS A 88 -3.18 4.23 -13.30
C HIS A 88 -3.79 4.31 -11.89
N GLU A 89 -4.54 5.37 -11.60
CA GLU A 89 -5.19 5.54 -10.29
C GLU A 89 -6.24 4.45 -10.02
N LYS A 90 -7.03 4.08 -11.04
CA LYS A 90 -7.96 2.93 -10.93
C LYS A 90 -7.23 1.63 -10.63
N MET A 91 -6.12 1.36 -11.33
CA MET A 91 -5.31 0.16 -11.12
C MET A 91 -4.76 0.10 -9.68
N LYS A 92 -4.25 1.24 -9.18
CA LYS A 92 -3.73 1.35 -7.81
C LYS A 92 -4.81 1.08 -6.77
N GLY A 93 -6.03 1.58 -6.99
CA GLY A 93 -7.20 1.26 -6.16
C GLY A 93 -7.48 -0.24 -6.11
N HIS A 94 -7.56 -0.91 -7.26
CA HIS A 94 -7.77 -2.36 -7.31
C HIS A 94 -6.67 -3.15 -6.59
N LEU A 95 -5.40 -2.77 -6.75
CA LEU A 95 -4.28 -3.42 -6.07
C LEU A 95 -4.38 -3.27 -4.54
N ALA A 96 -4.85 -2.12 -4.05
CA ALA A 96 -5.10 -1.93 -2.62
C ALA A 96 -6.21 -2.86 -2.11
N THR A 97 -7.30 -3.03 -2.87
CA THR A 97 -8.37 -3.97 -2.52
C THR A 97 -7.89 -5.43 -2.53
N VAL A 98 -7.14 -5.84 -3.55
CA VAL A 98 -6.57 -7.20 -3.60
C VAL A 98 -5.66 -7.46 -2.41
N ARG A 99 -4.80 -6.49 -2.06
CA ARG A 99 -3.96 -6.57 -0.84
C ARG A 99 -4.81 -6.72 0.43
N GLN A 100 -5.89 -5.96 0.54
CA GLN A 100 -6.80 -6.05 1.69
C GLN A 100 -7.44 -7.44 1.78
N LEU A 101 -7.93 -8.00 0.68
CA LEU A 101 -8.55 -9.33 0.66
C LEU A 101 -7.55 -10.43 1.04
N LEU A 102 -6.33 -10.38 0.48
CA LEU A 102 -5.27 -11.33 0.82
C LEU A 102 -4.88 -11.26 2.31
N ASN A 103 -4.86 -10.06 2.90
CA ASN A 103 -4.51 -9.90 4.30
C ASN A 103 -5.64 -10.36 5.24
N GLN A 104 -6.90 -10.06 4.92
CA GLN A 104 -8.07 -10.41 5.76
C GLN A 104 -8.21 -11.93 5.99
N GLU A 105 -8.03 -12.75 4.95
CA GLU A 105 -8.10 -14.21 5.09
C GLU A 105 -6.96 -14.77 5.96
N SER A 106 -5.79 -14.13 5.91
CA SER A 106 -4.62 -14.56 6.68
C SER A 106 -4.69 -14.17 8.17
N GLU A 107 -5.19 -12.97 8.49
CA GLU A 107 -5.23 -12.45 9.86
C GLU A 107 -6.27 -13.18 10.72
N ALA A 108 -7.48 -13.43 10.19
CA ALA A 108 -8.53 -14.16 10.91
C ALA A 108 -8.11 -15.60 11.25
N ALA A 109 -7.43 -16.29 10.32
CA ALA A 109 -6.90 -17.62 10.55
C ALA A 109 -5.76 -17.62 11.59
N LEU A 110 -4.92 -16.57 11.60
CA LEU A 110 -3.88 -16.39 12.61
C LEU A 110 -4.47 -16.09 13.99
N ASP A 111 -5.53 -15.28 14.09
CA ASP A 111 -6.22 -15.00 15.35
C ASP A 111 -6.84 -16.26 15.95
N GLN A 112 -7.51 -17.07 15.14
CA GLN A 112 -8.08 -18.33 15.60
C GLN A 112 -7.00 -19.27 16.14
N ARG A 113 -5.87 -19.37 15.46
CA ARG A 113 -4.72 -20.19 15.89
C ARG A 113 -4.05 -19.61 17.15
N LEU A 114 -3.96 -18.29 17.26
CA LEU A 114 -3.44 -17.61 18.43
C LEU A 114 -4.30 -17.94 19.64
N GLN A 115 -5.63 -17.77 19.55
CA GLN A 115 -6.55 -18.07 20.65
C GLN A 115 -6.53 -19.55 21.10
N ALA A 116 -6.20 -20.46 20.19
CA ALA A 116 -6.19 -21.90 20.44
C ALA A 116 -4.90 -22.44 21.07
N THR A 117 -3.81 -21.66 21.11
CA THR A 117 -2.52 -22.13 21.64
C THR A 117 -2.20 -21.55 23.01
N ASP A 118 -1.80 -22.44 23.93
CA ASP A 118 -1.24 -22.09 25.24
C ASP A 118 0.30 -22.19 25.25
N ASP A 119 0.93 -22.61 24.14
CA ASP A 119 2.39 -22.74 24.01
C ASP A 119 3.03 -21.38 23.66
N PRO A 120 3.84 -20.79 24.56
CA PRO A 120 4.46 -19.49 24.33
C PRO A 120 5.35 -19.43 23.07
N ASP A 121 6.02 -20.52 22.71
CA ASP A 121 6.89 -20.56 21.52
C ASP A 121 6.06 -20.60 20.23
N GLN A 122 4.90 -21.25 20.27
CA GLN A 122 3.94 -21.23 19.17
C GLN A 122 3.25 -19.87 19.05
N VAL A 123 2.88 -19.24 20.17
CA VAL A 123 2.37 -17.86 20.22
C VAL A 123 3.37 -16.90 19.57
N ARG A 124 4.64 -16.96 19.94
CA ARG A 124 5.69 -16.10 19.39
C ARG A 124 5.81 -16.25 17.87
N ARG A 125 5.81 -17.47 17.34
CA ARG A 125 5.84 -17.73 15.89
C ARG A 125 4.64 -17.16 15.17
N LEU A 126 3.44 -17.26 15.75
CA LEU A 126 2.21 -16.71 15.17
C LEU A 126 2.21 -15.18 15.18
N LEU A 127 2.76 -14.55 16.22
CA LEU A 127 2.87 -13.10 16.29
C LEU A 127 3.86 -12.55 15.26
N PHE A 128 4.99 -13.21 15.01
CA PHE A 128 5.90 -12.79 13.93
C PHE A 128 5.29 -12.89 12.53
N ALA A 129 4.23 -13.69 12.35
CA ALA A 129 3.50 -13.76 11.09
C ALA A 129 2.41 -12.68 10.93
N LYS A 130 2.07 -11.95 12.01
CA LYS A 130 1.08 -10.87 11.97
C LYS A 130 1.69 -9.56 11.46
N THR A 131 0.98 -8.90 10.56
CA THR A 131 1.39 -7.61 9.98
C THR A 131 0.91 -6.41 10.79
N ASP A 132 -0.12 -6.58 11.60
CA ASP A 132 -0.90 -5.52 12.25
C ASP A 132 -0.60 -5.34 13.76
N LEU A 133 0.48 -5.94 14.28
CA LEU A 133 0.81 -5.82 15.71
C LEU A 133 0.99 -4.36 16.16
N CYS A 134 0.47 -4.07 17.35
CA CYS A 134 0.65 -2.77 18.01
C CYS A 134 2.14 -2.52 18.36
N PRO A 135 2.57 -1.24 18.45
CA PRO A 135 3.99 -0.89 18.61
C PRO A 135 4.67 -1.56 19.80
N CYS A 136 4.03 -1.55 20.97
CA CYS A 136 4.59 -2.14 22.18
C CYS A 136 4.78 -3.67 22.09
N LEU A 137 3.90 -4.39 21.38
CA LEU A 137 4.10 -5.82 21.14
C LEU A 137 5.25 -6.07 20.16
N LYS A 138 5.40 -5.22 19.13
CA LYS A 138 6.54 -5.30 18.20
C LYS A 138 7.86 -5.10 18.96
N GLU A 139 7.96 -4.01 19.72
CA GLU A 139 9.15 -3.71 20.53
C GLU A 139 9.47 -4.85 21.50
N ALA A 140 8.44 -5.39 22.16
CA ALA A 140 8.60 -6.49 23.10
C ALA A 140 9.03 -7.83 22.46
N LEU A 141 8.71 -8.05 21.17
CA LEU A 141 9.12 -9.24 20.42
C LEU A 141 10.53 -9.12 19.83
N GLU A 142 10.95 -7.89 19.51
CA GLU A 142 12.27 -7.55 18.98
C GLU A 142 13.36 -7.65 20.07
N ASP A 143 13.04 -7.31 21.33
CA ASP A 143 13.94 -7.48 22.46
C ASP A 143 13.99 -8.97 22.92
N PRO A 144 15.14 -9.65 22.80
CA PRO A 144 15.25 -11.08 23.14
C PRO A 144 15.03 -11.41 24.62
N ASP A 145 15.33 -10.49 25.53
CA ASP A 145 15.21 -10.69 26.98
C ASP A 145 13.76 -10.46 27.42
N VAL A 146 13.15 -9.39 26.91
CA VAL A 146 11.73 -9.09 27.13
C VAL A 146 10.87 -10.19 26.50
N SER A 147 11.14 -10.58 25.27
CA SER A 147 10.38 -11.63 24.58
C SER A 147 10.47 -12.99 25.29
N ARG A 148 11.63 -13.37 25.85
CA ARG A 148 11.78 -14.59 26.67
C ARG A 148 11.02 -14.50 27.99
N SER A 149 10.92 -13.32 28.59
CA SER A 149 10.17 -13.10 29.83
C SER A 149 8.63 -13.09 29.61
N LEU A 150 8.19 -12.78 28.39
CA LEU A 150 6.80 -12.72 27.96
C LEU A 150 6.29 -14.11 27.55
N ALA A 151 6.21 -15.04 28.50
CA ALA A 151 5.59 -16.35 28.31
C ALA A 151 4.05 -16.24 28.23
N MET A 152 3.53 -15.54 27.22
CA MET A 152 2.10 -15.29 27.05
C MET A 152 1.42 -16.48 26.38
N THR A 153 0.26 -16.86 26.90
CA THR A 153 -0.70 -17.69 26.16
C THR A 153 -1.37 -16.85 25.08
N GLY A 154 -1.86 -17.48 24.00
CA GLY A 154 -2.46 -16.69 22.94
C GLY A 154 -3.78 -16.01 23.35
N ARG A 155 -4.47 -16.53 24.38
CA ARG A 155 -5.59 -15.84 25.04
C ARG A 155 -5.18 -14.54 25.73
N GLU A 156 -4.03 -14.53 26.42
CA GLU A 156 -3.49 -13.32 27.04
C GLU A 156 -3.10 -12.28 26.01
N VAL A 157 -2.52 -12.71 24.88
CA VAL A 157 -2.20 -11.80 23.78
C VAL A 157 -3.45 -11.20 23.15
N HIS A 158 -4.47 -12.01 22.90
CA HIS A 158 -5.73 -11.54 22.34
C HIS A 158 -6.47 -10.57 23.29
N ALA A 159 -6.48 -10.86 24.60
CA ALA A 159 -7.04 -9.97 25.60
C ALA A 159 -6.29 -8.62 25.67
N PHE A 160 -4.96 -8.64 25.56
CA PHE A 160 -4.15 -7.43 25.48
C PHE A 160 -4.44 -6.63 24.21
N TYR A 161 -4.53 -7.29 23.06
CA TYR A 161 -4.82 -6.65 21.78
C TYR A 161 -6.16 -5.90 21.81
N ASN A 162 -7.21 -6.54 22.35
CA ASN A 162 -8.51 -5.90 22.55
C ASN A 162 -8.45 -4.70 23.50
N LEU A 163 -7.63 -4.78 24.56
CA LEU A 163 -7.42 -3.68 25.48
C LEU A 163 -6.74 -2.49 24.78
N ALA A 164 -5.67 -2.75 24.02
CA ALA A 164 -4.94 -1.72 23.27
C ALA A 164 -5.84 -1.03 22.23
N ILE A 165 -6.67 -1.77 21.50
CA ILE A 165 -7.63 -1.20 20.55
C ILE A 165 -8.67 -0.32 21.27
N THR A 166 -9.13 -0.75 22.44
CA THR A 166 -10.20 -0.06 23.17
C THR A 166 -9.70 1.20 23.89
N PHE A 167 -8.49 1.17 24.44
CA PHE A 167 -7.97 2.20 25.34
C PHE A 167 -6.79 3.01 24.78
N GLY A 168 -6.26 2.67 23.59
CA GLY A 168 -5.19 3.41 22.91
C GLY A 168 -3.78 2.84 23.16
N GLU A 169 -2.75 3.63 22.87
CA GLU A 169 -1.35 3.19 22.96
C GLU A 169 -0.94 2.84 24.39
N LEU A 170 -0.61 1.56 24.59
CA LEU A 170 -0.01 1.02 25.80
C LEU A 170 1.48 0.85 25.56
N ASP A 171 2.32 1.21 26.51
CA ASP A 171 3.77 0.97 26.46
C ASP A 171 4.13 -0.44 27.01
N ILE A 172 5.43 -0.77 26.99
CA ILE A 172 5.94 -2.06 27.49
C ILE A 172 5.63 -2.27 28.98
N ASP A 173 5.61 -1.20 29.78
CA ASP A 173 5.31 -1.31 31.21
C ASP A 173 3.82 -1.57 31.46
N GLY A 174 2.93 -0.99 30.63
CA GLY A 174 1.52 -1.32 30.57
C GLY A 174 1.28 -2.80 30.21
N LEU A 175 2.02 -3.34 29.23
CA LEU A 175 1.98 -4.78 28.91
C LEU A 175 2.40 -5.66 30.09
N ARG A 176 3.50 -5.29 30.78
CA ARG A 176 3.98 -6.01 31.97
C ARG A 176 2.95 -5.97 33.11
N LEU A 177 2.33 -4.82 33.34
CA LEU A 177 1.29 -4.66 34.36
C LEU A 177 0.05 -5.51 34.04
N PHE A 178 -0.42 -5.46 32.79
CA PHE A 178 -1.53 -6.28 32.31
C PHE A 178 -1.27 -7.77 32.59
N LEU A 179 -0.10 -8.27 32.22
CA LEU A 179 0.25 -9.68 32.44
C LEU A 179 0.30 -10.05 33.91
N ARG A 180 0.83 -9.18 34.77
CA ARG A 180 0.81 -9.39 36.22
C ARG A 180 -0.62 -9.51 36.73
N LEU A 181 -1.52 -8.60 36.33
CA LEU A 181 -2.91 -8.59 36.76
C LEU A 181 -3.68 -9.82 36.26
N VAL A 182 -3.58 -10.15 34.98
CA VAL A 182 -4.26 -11.31 34.40
C VAL A 182 -3.80 -12.61 35.04
N ARG A 183 -2.49 -12.76 35.29
CA ARG A 183 -1.94 -13.95 35.96
C ARG A 183 -2.32 -14.00 37.45
N ALA A 184 -2.38 -12.87 38.14
CA ALA A 184 -2.80 -12.79 39.54
C ALA A 184 -4.31 -13.08 39.71
N ALA A 185 -5.12 -12.75 38.70
CA ALA A 185 -6.56 -13.01 38.68
C ALA A 185 -6.91 -14.46 38.29
N ARG A 186 -5.94 -15.28 37.86
CA ARG A 186 -6.20 -16.71 37.64
C ARG A 186 -6.59 -17.33 38.98
N PRO A 187 -7.70 -18.08 39.06
CA PRO A 187 -8.01 -18.85 40.26
C PRO A 187 -6.80 -19.74 40.55
N ARG A 188 -6.30 -19.71 41.79
CA ARG A 188 -5.29 -20.66 42.25
C ARG A 188 -5.87 -22.05 41.98
N SER A 189 -5.43 -22.70 40.90
CA SER A 189 -5.72 -24.11 40.69
C SER A 189 -5.24 -24.83 41.93
N GLU A 190 -6.21 -25.36 42.69
CA GLU A 190 -6.11 -26.36 43.75
C GLU A 190 -4.75 -26.45 44.45
N THR A 191 -4.74 -26.04 45.72
CA THR A 191 -3.83 -26.64 46.72
C THR A 191 -3.63 -28.11 46.38
N PRO A 192 -2.39 -28.60 46.17
CA PRO A 192 -2.20 -30.01 45.89
C PRO A 192 -2.84 -30.78 47.04
N ALA A 193 -3.78 -31.67 46.70
CA ALA A 193 -4.44 -32.52 47.69
C ALA A 193 -3.37 -33.11 48.62
N PRO A 194 -3.59 -33.13 49.96
CA PRO A 194 -2.62 -33.74 50.87
C PRO A 194 -2.30 -35.13 50.33
N ARG A 195 -1.01 -35.39 50.09
CA ARG A 195 -0.53 -36.68 49.57
C ARG A 195 -1.28 -37.78 50.30
N PRO A 196 -1.96 -38.72 49.61
CA PRO A 196 -2.64 -39.79 50.29
C PRO A 196 -1.59 -40.48 51.17
N LEU A 197 -1.85 -40.55 52.47
CA LEU A 197 -1.08 -41.40 53.36
C LEU A 197 -1.10 -42.78 52.73
N LEU A 198 0.05 -43.20 52.18
CA LEU A 198 0.27 -44.55 51.70
C LEU A 198 -0.22 -45.46 52.83
N ARG A 199 -1.38 -46.10 52.63
CA ARG A 199 -1.72 -47.28 53.41
C ARG A 199 -0.58 -48.23 53.13
N ARG A 200 0.31 -48.40 54.10
CA ARG A 200 1.29 -49.48 54.08
C ARG A 200 0.50 -50.74 53.83
N ASP A 201 0.64 -51.29 52.63
CA ASP A 201 0.30 -52.67 52.37
C ASP A 201 1.01 -53.49 53.43
N MET A 202 0.21 -54.12 54.29
CA MET A 202 0.67 -55.19 55.17
C MET A 202 1.00 -56.36 54.25
N GLY A 203 2.19 -56.31 53.64
CA GLY A 203 2.80 -57.42 52.93
C GLY A 203 2.88 -58.63 53.86
N LYS A 204 2.57 -59.80 53.28
CA LYS A 204 2.59 -61.11 53.95
C LYS A 204 3.88 -61.32 54.76
N PRO A 205 3.81 -61.99 55.92
CA PRO A 205 4.98 -62.25 56.75
C PRO A 205 5.83 -63.35 56.12
N GLY A 206 7.03 -62.99 55.66
CA GLY A 206 8.01 -63.97 55.18
C GLY A 206 8.97 -63.37 54.17
N ASP A 207 9.94 -62.58 54.67
CA ASP A 207 11.32 -62.50 54.14
C ASP A 207 12.05 -61.33 54.83
N ALA A 208 12.49 -61.57 56.06
CA ALA A 208 13.40 -60.66 56.75
C ALA A 208 14.84 -60.94 56.29
N ARG A 209 15.45 -60.01 55.53
CA ARG A 209 16.92 -59.95 55.41
C ARG A 209 17.50 -59.22 56.62
N PRO A 210 18.64 -59.66 57.18
CA PRO A 210 19.24 -59.00 58.33
C PRO A 210 19.85 -57.64 57.95
N LEU A 211 19.72 -56.67 58.85
CA LEU A 211 20.31 -55.34 58.74
C LEU A 211 21.83 -55.39 58.95
N PRO A 212 22.61 -54.54 58.25
CA PRO A 212 24.06 -54.45 58.45
C PRO A 212 24.39 -53.72 59.76
N PRO A 213 25.56 -54.00 60.38
CA PRO A 213 25.96 -53.37 61.63
C PRO A 213 26.36 -51.90 61.42
N GLU A 214 26.01 -51.06 62.39
CA GLU A 214 26.37 -49.64 62.39
C GLU A 214 27.85 -49.42 62.76
N PRO A 215 28.51 -48.43 62.13
CA PRO A 215 29.91 -48.13 62.39
C PRO A 215 30.10 -47.35 63.70
N ILE A 216 31.18 -47.72 64.41
CA ILE A 216 31.65 -47.17 65.69
C ILE A 216 32.25 -45.77 65.52
#